data_AF-A0A1G2IKY3-F1
#
_entry.id   AF-A0A1G2IKY3-F1
#
_cell.length_a   1.000
_cell.length_b   1.000
_cell.length_c   1.000
_cell.angle_alpha   90.00
_cell.angle_beta   90.00
_cell.angle_gamma   90.00
#
_symmetry.space_group_name_H-M   'P 1'
#
loop_
_entity.id
_entity.type
_entity.pdbx_description
1 polymer ?
#
loop_
_entity_poly.entity_id
_entity_poly.type
_entity_poly.pdbx_seq_one_letter_code
_entity_poly.pdbx_strand_id
1 'polypeptide(L)'
;MDKKTIIIIVASVLLIAIIGFSILGYFYFKNKTSNALEKTQGGAEEITNSATKGVLPSLQTNPLENKPDINPADKANPIKNIKTNPFE
;
A
#
# COMPACT_ATOMS: atom_id res chain seq x y z
N MET A 1 -3.14 -24.60 -63.43
CA MET A 1 -2.40 -24.57 -62.16
C MET A 1 -2.35 -25.99 -61.64
N ASP A 2 -1.16 -26.53 -61.38
CA ASP A 2 -1.03 -27.94 -61.01
C ASP A 2 -1.63 -28.18 -59.63
N LYS A 3 -2.14 -29.38 -59.40
CA LYS A 3 -2.75 -29.76 -58.11
C LYS A 3 -1.78 -29.52 -56.95
N LYS A 4 -0.47 -29.73 -57.19
CA LYS A 4 0.61 -29.45 -56.23
C LYS A 4 0.72 -27.95 -55.91
N THR A 5 0.64 -27.10 -56.92
CA THR A 5 0.66 -25.63 -56.76
C THR A 5 -0.56 -25.14 -55.97
N ILE A 6 -1.75 -25.69 -56.24
CA ILE A 6 -2.97 -25.36 -55.47
C ILE A 6 -2.81 -25.76 -54.00
N ILE A 7 -2.30 -26.97 -53.72
CA ILE A 7 -2.09 -27.45 -52.34
C ILE A 7 -1.10 -26.56 -51.59
N ILE A 8 0.00 -26.14 -52.24
CA ILE A 8 1.01 -25.27 -51.62
C ILE A 8 0.42 -23.90 -51.27
N ILE A 9 -0.40 -23.32 -52.15
CA ILE A 9 -1.04 -22.03 -51.90
C ILE A 9 -2.03 -22.13 -50.74
N VAL A 10 -2.87 -23.17 -50.71
CA VAL A 10 -3.84 -23.37 -49.62
C VAL A 10 -3.12 -23.59 -48.29
N ALA A 11 -2.05 -24.38 -48.29
CA ALA A 11 -1.24 -24.64 -47.10
C ALA A 11 -0.57 -23.35 -46.58
N SER A 12 -0.02 -22.49 -47.46
CA SER A 12 0.62 -21.25 -47.01
C SER A 12 -0.38 -20.26 -46.42
N VAL A 13 -1.56 -20.14 -47.03
CA VAL A 13 -2.63 -19.26 -46.53
C VAL A 13 -3.12 -19.71 -45.15
N LEU A 14 -3.33 -21.02 -44.95
CA LEU A 14 -3.68 -21.58 -43.65
C LEU A 14 -2.61 -21.30 -42.60
N LEU A 15 -1.34 -21.44 -42.95
CA LEU A 15 -0.22 -21.23 -42.03
C LEU A 15 -0.14 -19.77 -41.59
N ILE A 16 -0.30 -18.83 -42.52
CA ILE A 16 -0.36 -17.38 -42.22
C ILE A 16 -1.57 -17.05 -41.33
N ALA A 17 -2.73 -17.64 -41.61
CA ALA A 17 -3.93 -17.43 -40.82
C ALA A 17 -3.76 -17.92 -39.37
N ILE A 18 -3.18 -19.12 -39.18
CA ILE A 18 -2.91 -19.68 -37.84
C ILE A 18 -1.95 -18.80 -37.05
N ILE A 19 -0.86 -18.35 -37.68
CA ILE A 19 0.11 -17.45 -37.04
C ILE A 19 -0.55 -16.11 -36.67
N GLY A 20 -1.32 -15.52 -37.58
CA GLY A 20 -2.04 -14.27 -37.33
C GLY A 20 -3.02 -14.38 -36.17
N PHE A 21 -3.84 -15.44 -36.14
CA PHE A 21 -4.77 -15.70 -35.03
C PHE A 21 -4.06 -15.94 -33.70
N SER A 22 -2.92 -16.64 -33.72
CA SER A 22 -2.14 -16.91 -32.52
C SER A 22 -1.57 -15.63 -31.90
N ILE A 23 -1.07 -14.71 -32.74
CA ILE A 23 -0.52 -13.42 -32.28
C ILE A 23 -1.62 -12.51 -31.74
N LEU A 24 -2.75 -12.40 -32.44
CA LEU A 24 -3.90 -11.61 -31.97
C LEU A 24 -4.48 -12.19 -30.67
N GLY A 25 -4.62 -13.51 -30.59
CA GLY A 25 -5.08 -14.20 -29.39
C GLY A 25 -4.16 -13.95 -28.20
N TYR A 26 -2.85 -14.10 -28.37
CA TYR A 26 -1.87 -13.83 -27.31
C TYR A 26 -1.93 -12.37 -26.82
N PHE A 27 -2.03 -11.40 -27.73
CA PHE A 27 -2.09 -9.98 -27.34
C PHE A 27 -3.40 -9.64 -26.60
N TYR A 28 -4.52 -10.22 -27.04
CA TYR A 28 -5.82 -10.06 -26.39
C TYR A 28 -5.82 -10.61 -24.96
N PHE A 29 -5.26 -11.81 -24.76
CA PHE A 29 -5.14 -12.40 -23.42
C PHE A 29 -4.16 -11.64 -22.53
N LYS A 30 -2.99 -11.25 -23.05
CA LYS A 30 -1.99 -10.50 -22.28
C LYS A 30 -2.54 -9.16 -21.74
N ASN A 31 -3.28 -8.43 -22.57
CA ASN A 31 -3.87 -7.15 -22.16
C ASN A 31 -5.01 -7.32 -21.14
N LYS A 32 -5.74 -8.43 -21.15
CA LYS A 32 -6.74 -8.72 -20.11
C LYS A 32 -6.08 -9.12 -18.80
N THR A 33 -5.02 -9.93 -18.86
CA THR A 33 -4.30 -10.39 -17.67
C THR A 33 -3.60 -9.23 -16.96
N SER A 34 -3.03 -8.26 -17.68
CA SER A 34 -2.42 -7.07 -17.05
C SER A 34 -3.44 -6.23 -16.29
N ASN A 35 -4.64 -6.02 -16.85
CA ASN A 35 -5.73 -5.30 -16.18
C ASN A 35 -6.29 -6.06 -14.96
N ALA A 36 -6.30 -7.39 -15.01
CA ALA A 36 -6.71 -8.21 -13.88
C ALA A 36 -5.69 -8.15 -12.73
N LEU A 37 -4.39 -8.16 -13.05
CA LEU A 37 -3.32 -8.10 -12.06
C LEU A 37 -3.29 -6.73 -11.35
N GLU A 38 -3.48 -5.65 -12.09
CA GLU A 38 -3.54 -4.27 -11.57
C GLU A 38 -4.72 -4.07 -10.60
N LYS A 39 -5.90 -4.65 -10.92
CA LYS A 39 -7.05 -4.67 -10.00
C LYS A 39 -6.78 -5.47 -8.72
N THR A 40 -6.04 -6.58 -8.81
CA THR A 40 -5.72 -7.39 -7.63
C THR A 40 -4.65 -6.77 -6.74
N GLN A 41 -3.67 -6.04 -7.31
CA GLN A 41 -2.66 -5.32 -6.54
C GLN A 41 -3.25 -4.12 -5.80
N GLY A 42 -4.11 -3.32 -6.46
CA GLY A 42 -4.79 -2.20 -5.82
C GLY A 42 -5.67 -2.61 -4.64
N GLY A 43 -6.37 -3.75 -4.75
CA GLY A 43 -7.20 -4.27 -3.65
C GLY A 43 -6.40 -4.74 -2.43
N ALA A 44 -5.22 -5.34 -2.63
CA ALA A 44 -4.36 -5.78 -1.53
C ALA A 44 -3.72 -4.60 -0.78
N GLU A 45 -3.31 -3.55 -1.50
CA GLU A 45 -2.79 -2.31 -0.92
C GLU A 45 -3.88 -1.54 -0.16
N GLU A 46 -5.12 -1.52 -0.66
CA GLU A 46 -6.24 -0.84 -0.02
C GLU A 46 -6.67 -1.55 1.29
N ILE A 47 -6.70 -2.88 1.30
CA ILE A 47 -6.97 -3.68 2.50
C ILE A 47 -5.87 -3.50 3.55
N THR A 48 -4.60 -3.50 3.12
CA THR A 48 -3.47 -3.27 4.02
C THR A 48 -3.54 -1.86 4.61
N ASN A 49 -3.76 -0.82 3.79
CA ASN A 49 -3.91 0.55 4.27
C ASN A 49 -5.12 0.74 5.19
N SER A 50 -6.20 -0.01 5.00
CA SER A 50 -7.35 0.00 5.90
C SER A 50 -7.01 -0.65 7.26
N ALA A 51 -6.22 -1.71 7.26
CA ALA A 51 -5.76 -2.37 8.48
C ALA A 51 -4.71 -1.56 9.26
N THR A 52 -3.84 -0.80 8.58
CA THR A 52 -2.83 0.07 9.23
C THR A 52 -3.41 1.40 9.71
N LYS A 53 -4.59 1.81 9.22
CA LYS A 53 -5.37 2.94 9.76
C LYS A 53 -6.02 2.49 11.08
N GLY A 54 -5.20 2.52 12.13
CA GLY A 54 -5.52 2.03 13.47
C GLY A 54 -6.94 2.39 13.95
N VAL A 55 -7.61 1.39 14.49
CA VAL A 55 -8.97 1.43 15.06
C VAL A 55 -9.10 2.23 16.37
N LEU A 56 -8.19 3.17 16.63
CA LEU A 56 -8.21 3.96 17.84
C LEU A 56 -8.18 5.44 17.46
N PRO A 57 -9.23 6.21 17.80
CA PRO A 57 -9.20 7.66 17.62
C PRO A 57 -8.00 8.23 18.38
N SER A 58 -7.33 9.23 17.81
CA SER A 58 -6.24 9.91 18.49
C SER A 58 -6.77 10.57 19.76
N LEU A 59 -6.38 10.06 20.92
CA LEU A 59 -6.69 10.68 22.19
C LEU A 59 -5.78 11.90 22.35
N GLN A 60 -6.30 13.08 21.98
CA GLN A 60 -5.59 14.36 22.08
C GLN A 60 -5.47 14.89 23.52
N THR A 61 -6.04 14.18 24.50
CA THR A 61 -6.09 14.63 25.89
C THR A 61 -5.15 13.80 26.75
N ASN A 62 -4.13 14.43 27.36
CA ASN A 62 -3.27 13.80 28.36
C ASN A 62 -3.90 13.97 29.76
N PRO A 63 -4.42 12.92 30.40
CA PRO A 63 -5.06 13.03 31.71
C PRO A 63 -4.11 13.47 32.83
N LEU A 64 -2.80 13.37 32.60
CA LEU A 64 -1.76 13.77 33.55
C LEU A 64 -1.32 15.23 33.41
N GLU A 65 -1.79 15.95 32.38
CA GLU A 65 -1.43 17.36 32.15
C GLU A 65 -1.98 18.28 33.24
N ASN A 66 -3.14 17.94 33.81
CA ASN A 66 -3.76 18.67 34.92
C ASN A 66 -3.68 17.88 36.24
N LYS A 67 -2.63 17.07 36.45
CA LYS A 67 -2.50 16.34 37.71
C LYS A 67 -2.34 17.33 38.88
N PRO A 68 -3.07 17.13 40.00
CA PRO A 68 -2.87 17.94 41.19
C PRO A 68 -1.46 17.70 41.74
N ASP A 69 -0.87 18.76 42.29
CA ASP A 69 0.43 18.69 42.95
C ASP A 69 0.28 17.89 44.26
N ILE A 70 0.82 16.68 44.24
CA ILE A 70 0.61 15.63 45.25
C ILE A 70 1.44 15.88 46.51
N ASN A 71 2.36 16.87 46.50
CA ASN A 71 3.23 17.14 47.65
C ASN A 71 3.02 18.55 48.25
N PRO A 72 2.03 18.74 49.12
CA PRO A 72 1.84 19.98 49.87
C PRO A 72 3.06 20.36 50.73
N ALA A 73 3.90 19.40 51.12
CA ALA A 73 5.09 19.68 51.94
C ALA A 73 6.13 20.50 51.17
N ASP A 74 6.23 20.31 49.85
CA ASP A 74 7.14 21.09 49.00
C ASP A 74 6.73 22.56 48.85
N LYS A 75 5.45 22.88 49.09
CA LYS A 75 4.90 24.25 49.11
C LYS A 75 4.83 24.84 50.50
N ALA A 76 4.76 24.00 51.53
CA ALA A 76 4.74 24.41 52.93
C ALA A 76 6.13 24.66 53.51
N ASN A 77 7.22 24.36 52.79
CA ASN A 77 8.59 24.58 53.26
C ASN A 77 8.97 26.09 53.19
N PRO A 78 9.03 26.81 54.32
CA PRO A 78 9.25 28.26 54.33
C PRO A 78 10.69 28.66 54.02
N ILE A 79 11.64 27.70 53.99
CA ILE A 79 13.06 27.95 53.73
C ILE A 79 13.50 27.53 52.32
N LYS A 80 12.59 27.06 51.47
CA LYS A 80 12.89 26.55 50.11
C LYS A 80 13.56 27.57 49.19
N ASN A 81 13.31 28.87 49.42
CA ASN A 81 13.86 29.97 48.62
C ASN A 81 15.06 30.66 49.28
N ILE A 82 15.57 30.12 50.38
CA ILE A 82 16.78 30.64 51.02
C ILE A 82 17.97 29.96 50.35
N LYS A 83 18.85 30.74 49.73
CA LYS A 83 20.14 30.25 49.22
C LYS A 83 20.96 29.76 50.42
N THR A 84 20.91 28.46 50.68
CA THR A 84 21.60 27.81 51.81
C THR A 84 23.12 27.77 51.62
N ASN A 85 23.61 27.99 50.40
CA ASN A 85 25.04 27.99 50.10
C ASN A 85 25.58 29.42 49.84
N PRO A 86 26.33 30.01 50.79
CA PRO A 86 26.94 31.33 50.64
C PRO A 86 28.22 31.33 49.78
N PHE A 87 28.65 30.18 49.26
CA PHE A 87 29.85 30.03 48.42
C PHE A 87 29.54 29.62 46.97
N GLU A 88 28.26 29.56 46.60
CA GLU A 88 27.78 29.54 45.21
C GLU A 88 27.46 30.94 44.70
#